data_AF-A0A0S0ZH80-F1
#
_entry.id   AF-A0A0S0ZH80-F1
#
_cell.length_a   1.000
_cell.length_b   1.000
_cell.length_c   1.000
_cell.angle_alpha   90.00
_cell.angle_beta   90.00
_cell.angle_gamma   90.00
#
_symmetry.space_group_name_H-M   'P 1'
#
loop_
_entity.id
_entity.type
_entity.pdbx_description
1 polymer ?
#
loop_
_entity_poly.entity_id
_entity_poly.type
_entity_poly.pdbx_seq_one_letter_code
_entity_poly.pdbx_strand_id
1 'polypeptide(L)' 'KGPEKLSSYESGIEPMGDAWLQFRIRYYMFALVFVVFDVETVFLYPWAMSFDVLGVSVFIEAFIFVLILIV' A
#
# COMPACT_ATOMS: atom_id res chain seq x y z
N LYS A 1 -4.00 41.58 1.76
CA LYS A 1 -4.44 40.16 1.81
C LYS A 1 -4.89 39.92 3.24
N GLY A 2 -6.15 39.53 3.47
CA GLY A 2 -6.66 39.30 4.83
C GLY A 2 -5.99 38.09 5.48
N PRO A 3 -5.79 38.08 6.81
CA PRO A 3 -5.13 36.99 7.55
C PRO A 3 -5.89 35.65 7.43
N GLU A 4 -7.20 35.69 7.18
CA GLU A 4 -8.07 34.52 6.98
C GLU A 4 -7.68 33.65 5.76
N LYS A 5 -6.96 34.21 4.77
CA LYS A 5 -6.50 33.41 3.62
C LYS A 5 -5.49 32.33 3.99
N LEU A 6 -4.90 32.41 5.18
CA LEU A 6 -3.89 31.49 5.69
C LEU A 6 -4.43 30.60 6.84
N SER A 7 -5.71 30.72 7.21
CA SER A 7 -6.33 29.89 8.24
C SER A 7 -6.97 28.64 7.66
N SER A 8 -7.07 27.58 8.47
CA SER A 8 -7.81 26.35 8.13
C SER A 8 -9.31 26.60 8.01
N TYR A 9 -9.98 25.79 7.18
CA TYR A 9 -11.43 25.89 6.96
C TYR A 9 -12.21 25.11 8.03
N GLU A 10 -12.81 25.82 8.98
CA GLU A 10 -13.58 25.23 10.08
C GLU A 10 -15.10 25.47 9.95
N SER A 11 -15.61 25.61 8.72
CA SER A 11 -17.05 25.83 8.44
C SER A 11 -17.69 27.02 9.20
N GLY A 12 -16.90 28.02 9.58
CA GLY A 12 -17.36 29.24 10.26
C GLY A 12 -17.25 29.25 11.78
N ILE A 13 -16.59 28.25 12.39
CA ILE A 13 -16.37 28.17 13.85
C ILE A 13 -14.87 28.20 14.15
N GLU A 14 -14.46 28.77 15.29
CA GLU A 14 -13.06 28.70 15.73
C GLU A 14 -12.68 27.26 16.14
N PRO A 15 -11.51 26.74 15.72
CA PRO A 15 -11.10 25.39 16.05
C PRO A 15 -11.01 25.22 17.57
N MET A 16 -11.77 24.29 18.12
CA MET A 16 -11.74 23.94 19.54
C MET A 16 -11.27 22.51 19.74
N GLY A 17 -10.27 22.34 20.61
CA GLY A 17 -9.72 21.05 20.98
C GLY A 17 -8.44 20.69 20.22
N ASP A 18 -7.95 19.49 20.51
CA ASP A 18 -6.72 18.93 19.95
C ASP A 18 -6.99 18.22 18.62
N ALA A 19 -6.13 18.42 17.62
CA ALA A 19 -6.22 17.76 16.31
C ALA A 19 -5.80 16.27 16.34
N TRP A 20 -5.66 15.68 17.52
CA TRP A 20 -5.19 14.31 17.71
C TRP A 20 -6.34 13.32 17.51
N LEU A 21 -6.35 12.64 16.37
CA LEU A 21 -7.33 11.61 16.05
C LEU A 21 -6.91 10.25 16.66
N GLN A 22 -7.87 9.52 17.24
CA GLN A 22 -7.68 8.12 17.60
C GLN A 22 -7.47 7.27 16.35
N PHE A 23 -6.21 6.94 16.07
CA PHE A 23 -5.86 6.14 14.91
C PHE A 23 -6.30 4.68 15.13
N ARG A 24 -7.18 4.18 14.27
CA ARG A 24 -7.60 2.77 14.33
C ARG A 24 -6.52 1.90 13.70
N ILE A 25 -6.17 0.79 14.37
CA ILE A 25 -5.17 -0.18 13.88
C ILE A 25 -5.47 -0.73 12.48
N ARG A 26 -6.73 -0.69 12.04
CA ARG A 26 -7.18 -1.16 10.73
C ARG A 26 -6.43 -0.47 9.58
N TYR A 27 -6.16 0.83 9.67
CA TYR A 27 -5.44 1.55 8.62
C TYR A 27 -3.99 1.07 8.47
N TYR A 28 -3.34 0.78 9.60
CA TYR A 28 -2.00 0.19 9.61
C TYR A 28 -2.00 -1.21 9.01
N MET A 29 -2.97 -2.06 9.37
CA MET A 29 -3.09 -3.40 8.81
C MET A 29 -3.21 -3.39 7.28
N PHE A 30 -4.03 -2.49 6.73
CA PHE A 30 -4.15 -2.34 5.29
C PHE A 30 -2.84 -1.87 4.64
N ALA A 31 -2.14 -0.90 5.24
CA ALA A 31 -0.87 -0.42 4.73
C ALA A 31 0.21 -1.52 4.75
N LEU A 32 0.27 -2.30 5.83
CA LEU A 32 1.23 -3.41 5.96
C LEU A 32 1.01 -4.46 4.87
N VAL A 33 -0.23 -4.92 4.71
CA VAL A 33 -0.59 -5.92 3.70
C VAL A 33 -0.33 -5.37 2.30
N PHE A 34 -0.67 -4.11 2.04
CA PHE A 34 -0.37 -3.45 0.77
C PHE A 34 1.13 -3.44 0.44
N VAL A 35 1.98 -3.08 1.41
CA VAL A 35 3.44 -3.06 1.19
C VAL A 35 4.00 -4.45 0.92
N VAL A 36 3.50 -5.48 1.62
CA VAL A 36 3.92 -6.86 1.37
C VAL A 36 3.54 -7.29 -0.05
N PHE A 37 2.28 -7.10 -0.46
CA PHE A 37 1.84 -7.42 -1.82
C PHE A 37 2.58 -6.62 -2.90
N ASP A 38 2.89 -5.34 -2.64
CA ASP A 38 3.65 -4.51 -3.59
C ASP A 38 5.04 -5.12 -3.85
N VAL A 39 5.75 -5.48 -2.78
CA VAL A 39 7.05 -6.15 -2.88
C VAL A 39 6.96 -7.49 -3.61
N GLU A 40 5.92 -8.30 -3.39
CA GLU A 40 5.71 -9.55 -4.11
C GLU A 40 5.56 -9.33 -5.62
N THR A 41 4.80 -8.30 -6.02
CA THR A 41 4.59 -8.00 -7.44
C THR A 41 5.88 -7.54 -8.13
N VAL A 42 6.78 -6.85 -7.41
CA VAL A 42 8.11 -6.49 -7.91
C VAL A 42 8.93 -7.73 -8.28
N PHE A 43 8.78 -8.84 -7.55
CA PHE A 43 9.44 -10.11 -7.91
C PHE A 43 8.75 -10.84 -9.05
N LEU A 44 7.42 -10.78 -9.14
CA LEU A 44 6.65 -11.43 -10.21
C LEU A 44 6.82 -10.72 -11.57
N TYR A 45 7.11 -9.42 -11.60
CA TYR A 45 7.22 -8.65 -12.85
C TYR A 45 8.35 -9.13 -13.77
N PRO A 46 9.62 -9.22 -13.31
CA PRO A 46 10.73 -9.71 -14.15
C PRO A 46 10.53 -11.16 -14.59
N TRP A 47 9.95 -11.99 -13.71
CA TRP A 47 9.56 -13.35 -14.05
C TRP A 47 8.55 -13.37 -15.21
N ALA A 48 7.48 -12.58 -15.13
CA ALA A 48 6.46 -12.51 -16.16
C ALA A 48 7.02 -11.97 -17.49
N MET A 49 7.95 -11.01 -17.45
CA MET A 49 8.60 -10.47 -18.65
C MET A 49 9.56 -11.46 -19.32
N SER A 50 10.10 -12.44 -18.59
CA SER A 50 11.04 -13.44 -19.11
C SER A 50 10.40 -14.79 -19.41
N PHE A 51 9.08 -14.88 -19.32
CA PHE A 51 8.32 -16.12 -19.46
C PHE A 51 8.54 -16.80 -20.83
N ASP A 52 8.65 -16.02 -21.91
CA ASP A 52 8.84 -16.53 -23.27
C ASP A 52 10.17 -17.29 -23.48
N VAL A 53 11.16 -17.05 -22.62
CA VAL A 53 12.52 -17.62 -22.75
C VAL A 53 12.73 -18.83 -21.82
N LEU A 54 12.03 -18.85 -20.68
CA LEU A 54 12.39 -19.70 -19.54
C LEU A 54 11.59 -21.00 -19.40
N GLY A 55 10.54 -21.20 -20.22
CA GLY A 55 9.81 -22.47 -20.31
C GLY A 55 9.04 -22.86 -19.03
N VAL A 56 8.56 -24.12 -19.00
CA VAL A 56 7.62 -24.62 -17.97
C VAL A 56 8.25 -24.75 -16.57
N SER A 57 9.57 -24.92 -16.47
CA SER A 57 10.27 -25.01 -15.17
C SER A 57 10.09 -23.73 -14.36
N VAL A 58 10.22 -22.58 -15.00
CA VAL A 58 10.09 -21.27 -14.35
C VAL A 58 8.63 -20.96 -13.99
N PHE A 59 7.66 -21.55 -14.68
CA PHE A 59 6.25 -21.52 -14.25
C PHE A 59 6.03 -22.24 -12.92
N ILE A 60 6.64 -23.43 -12.73
CA ILE A 60 6.51 -24.20 -11.49
C ILE A 60 7.14 -23.44 -10.31
N GLU A 61 8.30 -22.80 -10.52
CA GLU A 61 8.96 -22.01 -9.48
C GLU A 61 8.12 -20.82 -9.03
N ALA A 62 7.51 -20.07 -9.96
CA ALA A 62 6.59 -18.98 -9.59
C ALA A 62 5.31 -19.47 -8.92
N PHE A 63 4.79 -20.63 -9.33
CA PHE A 63 3.63 -21.23 -8.69
C PHE A 63 3.93 -21.62 -7.23
N ILE A 64 5.11 -22.21 -6.97
CA ILE A 64 5.58 -22.51 -5.62
C ILE A 64 5.78 -21.21 -4.81
N PHE A 65 6.38 -20.18 -5.42
CA PHE A 65 6.57 -18.88 -4.77
C PHE A 65 5.24 -18.27 -4.30
N VAL A 66 4.22 -18.25 -5.15
CA VAL A 66 2.87 -17.76 -4.78
C VAL A 66 2.23 -18.63 -3.69
N LEU A 67 2.39 -19.95 -3.73
CA LEU A 67 1.86 -20.84 -2.69
C LEU A 67 2.49 -20.59 -1.32
N ILE A 68 3.80 -20.32 -1.27
CA ILE A 68 4.50 -20.01 -0.01
C ILE A 68 3.98 -18.70 0.59
N LEU A 69 3.68 -17.69 -0.23
CA LEU A 69 3.20 -16.39 0.23
C LEU A 69 1.73 -16.42 0.71
N ILE A 70 0.95 -17.41 0.25
CA ILE A 70 -0.44 -17.61 0.67
C ILE A 70 -0.53 -18.22 2.09
N VAL A 71 0.49 -18.96 2.54
CA VAL A 71 0.53 -19.68 3.84
C VAL A 71 1.13 -18.80 4.92
#